data_AF-A0A960XUN8-F1
#
_entry.id   AF-A0A960XUN8-F1
#
_cell.length_a   1.000
_cell.length_b   1.000
_cell.length_c   1.000
_cell.angle_alpha   90.00
_cell.angle_beta   90.00
_cell.angle_gamma   90.00
#
_symmetry.space_group_name_H-M   'P 1'
#
loop_
_entity.id
_entity.type
_entity.pdbx_description
1 polymer ?
#
loop_
_entity_poly.entity_id
_entity_poly.type
_entity_poly.pdbx_seq_one_letter_code
_entity_poly.pdbx_strand_id
1 'polypeptide(L)'
;FVSIDDMEGAEWNTAAVGPTKRRLAAELLSRLQQRFAPNSLLHFGQGKWYPGEPLPRWAFSLFWRQDGKPIWQEDQLFAEENQASNISADDANHFIQGIAKRVEVGTKTIQPVYEDPWHFIGQERKLPENLEPATNNLDDPMARARLAKVYERGLGKPAGYVLPLQRWNAKDGQRRWVTAAWTTRSQHLFLVPGDSPIGFRLPLPSLPVIDPKDYPYIIPTDPFDIRGPLPDPIQESSLQEHRLQKLQGEGGQHDPAQVIMGQKSGIGAGGVVRASLTVEPRNGHLCVFMPPLESAEDYLDLVAVIKDTAAELNQPIHLEGYTPPYDPRINVLKITPDPGVLEVNIHPAKNWADMVAITTAIYEEARLCRLGTEKFMLDGRHTGTGGGNHVVMGGNTPADSPFLRRPDLLRSMIAYWQRHPSL
;
A
#
# COMPACT_ATOMS: atom_id res chain seq x y z
N PHE A 1 -5.40 9.34 -19.63
CA PHE A 1 -4.20 9.60 -20.46
C PHE A 1 -3.74 8.35 -21.20
N VAL A 2 -3.03 8.51 -22.31
CA VAL A 2 -2.35 7.44 -23.08
C VAL A 2 -0.96 7.87 -23.53
N SER A 3 -0.08 6.93 -23.92
CA SER A 3 1.22 7.26 -24.51
C SER A 3 1.05 8.07 -25.81
N ILE A 4 1.90 9.08 -25.99
CA ILE A 4 2.02 9.84 -27.24
C ILE A 4 2.93 9.11 -28.25
N ASP A 5 3.89 8.32 -27.75
CA ASP A 5 4.90 7.65 -28.57
C ASP A 5 4.42 6.30 -29.14
N ASP A 6 3.43 5.69 -28.48
CA ASP A 6 2.81 4.44 -28.89
C ASP A 6 1.31 4.50 -28.57
N MET A 7 0.52 4.98 -29.54
CA MET A 7 -0.95 5.02 -29.42
C MET A 7 -1.63 3.72 -29.86
N GLU A 8 -0.91 2.81 -30.54
CA GLU A 8 -1.47 1.59 -31.13
C GLU A 8 -1.25 0.35 -30.25
N GLY A 9 -0.22 0.37 -29.38
CA GLY A 9 0.13 -0.70 -28.46
C GLY A 9 -1.04 -1.20 -27.62
N ALA A 10 -1.04 -2.52 -27.34
CA ALA A 10 -2.15 -3.19 -26.68
C ALA A 10 -2.51 -2.56 -25.33
N GLU A 11 -1.53 -2.10 -24.54
CA GLU A 11 -1.76 -1.43 -23.26
C GLU A 11 -2.46 -0.07 -23.39
N TRP A 12 -2.47 0.53 -24.58
CA TRP A 12 -3.14 1.80 -24.88
C TRP A 12 -4.46 1.63 -25.65
N ASN A 13 -4.86 0.40 -25.99
CA ASN A 13 -6.14 0.13 -26.66
C ASN A 13 -7.03 -0.89 -25.95
N THR A 14 -6.49 -1.99 -25.43
CA THR A 14 -7.27 -3.14 -24.95
C THR A 14 -6.82 -3.67 -23.59
N ALA A 15 -5.51 -3.77 -23.36
CA ALA A 15 -4.96 -4.27 -22.11
C ALA A 15 -4.99 -3.20 -21.01
N ALA A 16 -5.28 -3.62 -19.78
CA ALA A 16 -5.24 -2.73 -18.63
C ALA A 16 -3.81 -2.39 -18.24
N VAL A 17 -2.94 -3.38 -18.10
CA VAL A 17 -1.51 -3.23 -17.79
C VAL A 17 -0.65 -3.50 -19.03
N GLY A 18 0.62 -3.10 -18.97
CA GLY A 18 1.60 -3.40 -20.01
C GLY A 18 3.00 -2.89 -19.63
N PRO A 19 3.99 -3.06 -20.53
CA PRO A 19 5.40 -2.85 -20.23
C PRO A 19 5.77 -1.38 -20.01
N THR A 20 5.10 -0.41 -20.67
CA THR A 20 5.47 1.01 -20.53
C THR A 20 4.55 1.77 -19.57
N LYS A 21 3.28 1.35 -19.43
CA LYS A 21 2.26 2.06 -18.66
C LYS A 21 2.64 2.23 -17.18
N ARG A 22 3.29 1.23 -16.55
CA ARG A 22 3.78 1.35 -15.16
C ARG A 22 4.88 2.40 -15.02
N ARG A 23 5.86 2.39 -15.93
CA ARG A 23 6.97 3.37 -15.94
C ARG A 23 6.47 4.80 -16.15
N LEU A 24 5.61 5.02 -17.15
CA LEU A 24 5.04 6.35 -17.43
C LEU A 24 4.15 6.84 -16.28
N ALA A 25 3.45 5.95 -15.58
CA ALA A 25 2.69 6.30 -14.39
C ALA A 25 3.59 6.70 -13.21
N ALA A 26 4.72 6.01 -12.99
CA ALA A 26 5.68 6.37 -11.95
C ALA A 26 6.35 7.73 -12.24
N GLU A 27 6.70 7.99 -13.50
CA GLU A 27 7.23 9.28 -13.96
C GLU A 27 6.22 10.41 -13.71
N LEU A 28 4.96 10.22 -14.11
CA LEU A 28 3.88 11.18 -13.87
C LEU A 28 3.63 11.39 -12.38
N LEU A 29 3.65 10.32 -11.57
CA LEU A 29 3.49 10.39 -10.12
C LEU A 29 4.54 11.29 -9.47
N SER A 30 5.82 11.15 -9.85
CA SER A 30 6.91 11.97 -9.35
C SER A 30 6.76 13.45 -9.73
N ARG A 31 6.36 13.74 -10.98
CA ARG A 31 6.07 15.13 -11.40
C ARG A 31 4.90 15.74 -10.64
N LEU A 32 3.82 14.97 -10.44
CA LEU A 32 2.65 15.41 -9.68
C LEU A 32 2.96 15.60 -8.18
N GLN A 33 3.85 14.78 -7.61
CA GLN A 33 4.38 14.99 -6.26
C GLN A 33 5.07 16.36 -6.17
N GLN A 34 6.05 16.63 -7.04
CA GLN A 34 6.77 17.91 -7.06
C GLN A 34 5.82 19.11 -7.26
N ARG A 35 4.78 18.96 -8.10
CA ARG A 35 3.83 20.03 -8.43
C ARG A 35 2.81 20.33 -7.33
N PHE A 36 2.31 19.33 -6.62
CA PHE A 36 1.18 19.47 -5.69
C PHE A 36 1.52 19.18 -4.22
N ALA A 37 2.47 18.31 -3.95
CA ALA A 37 2.67 17.71 -2.63
C ALA A 37 4.11 17.18 -2.44
N PRO A 38 5.15 18.03 -2.41
CA PRO A 38 6.54 17.57 -2.36
C PRO A 38 6.81 16.65 -1.16
N ASN A 39 6.28 16.98 0.02
CA ASN A 39 6.44 16.19 1.25
C ASN A 39 5.37 15.09 1.45
N SER A 40 4.91 14.48 0.36
CA SER A 40 3.88 13.44 0.37
C SER A 40 4.45 12.04 0.61
N LEU A 41 3.61 11.15 1.14
CA LEU A 41 3.86 9.71 1.14
C LEU A 41 3.53 9.11 -0.23
N LEU A 42 4.52 8.48 -0.86
CA LEU A 42 4.33 7.58 -1.99
C LEU A 42 3.85 6.20 -1.52
N HIS A 43 2.88 5.62 -2.20
CA HIS A 43 2.35 4.28 -1.91
C HIS A 43 2.09 3.49 -3.20
N PHE A 44 2.71 2.31 -3.30
CA PHE A 44 2.73 1.44 -4.47
C PHE A 44 1.81 0.22 -4.26
N GLY A 45 0.50 0.46 -4.23
CA GLY A 45 -0.48 -0.56 -3.85
C GLY A 45 -1.01 -1.44 -4.98
N GLN A 46 -1.96 -2.31 -4.63
CA GLN A 46 -2.83 -3.01 -5.56
C GLN A 46 -4.13 -2.21 -5.76
N GLY A 47 -4.64 -2.22 -6.98
CA GLY A 47 -5.88 -1.60 -7.41
C GLY A 47 -7.02 -2.61 -7.55
N LYS A 48 -7.96 -2.32 -8.46
CA LYS A 48 -9.09 -3.20 -8.77
C LYS A 48 -8.58 -4.53 -9.37
N TRP A 49 -9.27 -5.62 -9.05
CA TRP A 49 -9.09 -6.93 -9.66
C TRP A 49 -10.38 -7.32 -10.36
N TYR A 50 -10.31 -7.61 -11.66
CA TYR A 50 -11.48 -7.97 -12.45
C TYR A 50 -11.52 -9.48 -12.72
N PRO A 51 -12.71 -10.12 -12.80
CA PRO A 51 -12.84 -11.53 -13.16
C PRO A 51 -12.14 -11.83 -14.49
N GLY A 52 -11.27 -12.85 -14.49
CA GLY A 52 -10.47 -13.25 -15.65
C GLY A 52 -9.08 -12.63 -15.73
N GLU A 53 -8.76 -11.60 -14.94
CA GLU A 53 -7.38 -11.10 -14.80
C GLU A 53 -6.59 -12.00 -13.84
N PRO A 54 -5.35 -12.42 -14.16
CA PRO A 54 -4.58 -13.35 -13.32
C PRO A 54 -4.06 -12.72 -12.02
N LEU A 55 -3.92 -11.39 -11.99
CA LEU A 55 -3.48 -10.62 -10.83
C LEU A 55 -4.31 -9.33 -10.70
N PRO A 56 -4.46 -8.78 -9.49
CA PRO A 56 -4.92 -7.41 -9.32
C PRO A 56 -3.98 -6.43 -10.04
N ARG A 57 -4.56 -5.35 -10.56
CA ARG A 57 -3.79 -4.27 -11.18
C ARG A 57 -2.96 -3.53 -10.12
N TRP A 58 -1.92 -2.81 -10.51
CA TRP A 58 -1.22 -1.91 -9.59
C TRP A 58 -1.98 -0.58 -9.42
N ALA A 59 -1.73 0.14 -8.32
CA ALA A 59 -2.30 1.45 -8.05
C ALA A 59 -1.29 2.31 -7.31
N PHE A 60 -0.90 3.44 -7.91
CA PHE A 60 0.01 4.39 -7.28
C PHE A 60 -0.77 5.49 -6.58
N SER A 61 -0.34 5.92 -5.40
CA SER A 61 -1.01 6.97 -4.61
C SER A 61 -0.01 7.93 -3.98
N LEU A 62 -0.37 9.21 -3.96
CA LEU A 62 0.25 10.27 -3.15
C LEU A 62 -0.69 10.59 -1.98
N PHE A 63 -0.17 10.70 -0.76
CA PHE A 63 -0.90 11.19 0.40
C PHE A 63 -0.19 12.38 1.05
N TRP A 64 -0.91 13.46 1.33
CA TRP A 64 -0.35 14.63 2.01
C TRP A 64 -1.39 15.33 2.89
N ARG A 65 -0.92 16.10 3.89
CA ARG A 65 -1.79 16.75 4.86
C ARG A 65 -2.31 18.09 4.34
N GLN A 66 -3.58 18.40 4.63
CA GLN A 66 -4.17 19.70 4.33
C GLN A 66 -3.57 20.84 5.16
N ASP A 67 -2.91 20.55 6.29
CA ASP A 67 -2.19 21.52 7.11
C ASP A 67 -0.78 21.86 6.59
N GLY A 68 -0.38 21.30 5.44
CA GLY A 68 0.91 21.56 4.78
C GLY A 68 2.11 20.90 5.46
N LYS A 69 1.93 20.19 6.58
CA LYS A 69 3.01 19.49 7.27
C LYS A 69 3.40 18.22 6.50
N PRO A 70 4.68 17.82 6.54
CA PRO A 70 5.15 16.61 5.87
C PRO A 70 4.45 15.34 6.40
N ILE A 71 4.21 14.37 5.51
CA ILE A 71 4.04 12.97 5.91
C ILE A 71 5.36 12.21 5.72
N TRP A 72 6.03 12.48 4.61
CA TRP A 72 7.36 11.96 4.31
C TRP A 72 8.28 13.14 3.97
N GLN A 73 9.56 12.99 4.30
CA GLN A 73 10.65 13.87 3.89
C GLN A 73 11.77 12.95 3.41
N GLU A 74 12.61 13.42 2.49
CA GLU A 74 13.64 12.64 1.78
C GLU A 74 13.06 11.68 0.72
N ASP A 75 12.87 12.21 -0.50
CA ASP A 75 12.45 11.42 -1.66
C ASP A 75 13.44 10.30 -2.02
N GLN A 76 14.73 10.47 -1.70
CA GLN A 76 15.76 9.44 -1.92
C GLN A 76 15.52 8.13 -1.14
N LEU A 77 14.65 8.14 -0.13
CA LEU A 77 14.29 6.95 0.64
C LEU A 77 13.18 6.11 -0.02
N PHE A 78 12.62 6.56 -1.15
CA PHE A 78 11.81 5.70 -2.02
C PHE A 78 12.68 5.10 -3.12
N ALA A 79 12.59 3.78 -3.29
CA ALA A 79 13.35 3.12 -4.34
C ALA A 79 12.78 3.45 -5.74
N GLU A 80 13.62 3.91 -6.67
CA GLU A 80 13.20 4.13 -8.06
C GLU A 80 12.94 2.81 -8.78
N GLU A 81 11.81 2.70 -9.50
CA GLU A 81 11.41 1.50 -10.28
C GLU A 81 12.46 1.02 -11.31
N ASN A 82 13.44 1.86 -11.68
CA ASN A 82 14.50 1.54 -12.64
C ASN A 82 15.81 1.07 -11.98
N GLN A 83 15.94 1.15 -10.65
CA GLN A 83 17.18 0.83 -9.93
C GLN A 83 17.08 -0.54 -9.22
N ALA A 84 17.47 -1.60 -9.93
CA ALA A 84 17.54 -2.95 -9.37
C ALA A 84 18.74 -3.10 -8.40
N SER A 85 18.51 -2.90 -7.10
CA SER A 85 19.47 -3.23 -6.04
C SER A 85 19.42 -4.72 -5.67
N ASN A 86 20.54 -5.29 -5.23
CA ASN A 86 20.60 -6.69 -4.81
C ASN A 86 20.17 -6.87 -3.34
N ILE A 87 18.87 -6.64 -3.08
CA ILE A 87 18.27 -6.74 -1.74
C ILE A 87 18.01 -8.20 -1.36
N SER A 88 18.49 -8.60 -0.19
CA SER A 88 18.38 -9.97 0.35
C SER A 88 17.24 -10.12 1.37
N ALA A 89 16.98 -11.36 1.78
CA ALA A 89 16.06 -11.63 2.89
C ALA A 89 16.64 -11.13 4.23
N ASP A 90 17.96 -11.13 4.40
CA ASP A 90 18.60 -10.66 5.63
C ASP A 90 18.46 -9.14 5.80
N ASP A 91 18.45 -8.38 4.70
CA ASP A 91 18.15 -6.94 4.72
C ASP A 91 16.71 -6.67 5.20
N ALA A 92 15.75 -7.48 4.75
CA ALA A 92 14.37 -7.44 5.25
C ALA A 92 14.27 -7.77 6.74
N ASN A 93 15.08 -8.72 7.23
CA ASN A 93 15.18 -9.06 8.65
C ASN A 93 15.75 -7.89 9.47
N HIS A 94 16.83 -7.25 9.01
CA HIS A 94 17.41 -6.10 9.68
C HIS A 94 16.44 -4.91 9.71
N PHE A 95 15.76 -4.63 8.60
CA PHE A 95 14.79 -3.54 8.49
C PHE A 95 13.58 -3.73 9.41
N ILE A 96 12.96 -4.92 9.41
CA ILE A 96 11.79 -5.19 10.26
C ILE A 96 12.15 -5.22 11.76
N GLN A 97 13.40 -5.59 12.11
CA GLN A 97 13.92 -5.42 13.47
C GLN A 97 14.12 -3.95 13.85
N GLY A 98 14.55 -3.09 12.91
CA GLY A 98 14.66 -1.65 13.11
C GLY A 98 13.31 -1.00 13.44
N ILE A 99 12.26 -1.38 12.71
CA ILE A 99 10.87 -1.02 13.02
C ILE A 99 10.47 -1.52 14.41
N ALA A 100 10.63 -2.82 14.68
CA ALA A 100 10.18 -3.46 15.92
C ALA A 100 10.80 -2.86 17.21
N LYS A 101 12.05 -2.39 17.11
CA LYS A 101 12.71 -1.62 18.19
C LYS A 101 12.06 -0.25 18.39
N ARG A 102 11.80 0.50 17.31
CA ARG A 102 11.21 1.85 17.34
C ARG A 102 9.75 1.88 17.81
N VAL A 103 8.96 0.84 17.54
CA VAL A 103 7.61 0.68 18.11
C VAL A 103 7.59 0.12 19.54
N GLU A 104 8.76 -0.12 20.15
CA GLU A 104 8.93 -0.65 21.51
C GLU A 104 8.29 -2.06 21.75
N VAL A 105 8.10 -2.88 20.71
CA VAL A 105 7.49 -4.23 20.83
C VAL A 105 8.50 -5.39 20.94
N GLY A 106 9.78 -5.11 20.66
CA GLY A 106 10.85 -6.11 20.67
C GLY A 106 10.86 -7.03 19.44
N THR A 107 11.93 -7.81 19.26
CA THR A 107 12.18 -8.56 18.01
C THR A 107 11.75 -10.04 18.06
N LYS A 108 11.39 -10.58 19.24
CA LYS A 108 11.13 -12.02 19.45
C LYS A 108 9.89 -12.57 18.72
N THR A 109 8.98 -11.69 18.27
CA THR A 109 7.75 -12.05 17.52
C THR A 109 7.90 -11.92 16.02
N ILE A 110 9.05 -11.45 15.52
CA ILE A 110 9.37 -11.44 14.08
C ILE A 110 9.56 -12.88 13.62
N GLN A 111 8.87 -13.26 12.55
CA GLN A 111 8.93 -14.63 12.02
C GLN A 111 9.24 -14.61 10.52
N PRO A 112 10.14 -15.49 10.03
CA PRO A 112 10.34 -15.69 8.60
C PRO A 112 9.10 -16.38 7.99
N VAL A 113 8.71 -15.95 6.79
CA VAL A 113 7.65 -16.58 5.99
C VAL A 113 8.26 -17.26 4.77
N TYR A 114 7.70 -18.40 4.36
CA TYR A 114 8.24 -19.25 3.31
C TYR A 114 7.19 -19.57 2.25
N GLU A 115 7.63 -19.91 1.03
CA GLU A 115 6.77 -20.56 0.06
C GLU A 115 6.43 -21.99 0.52
N ASP A 116 5.21 -22.48 0.28
CA ASP A 116 4.81 -23.85 0.67
C ASP A 116 5.48 -24.90 -0.23
N PRO A 117 6.44 -25.72 0.28
CA PRO A 117 7.13 -26.71 -0.53
C PRO A 117 6.19 -27.76 -1.13
N TRP A 118 5.10 -28.12 -0.42
CA TRP A 118 4.17 -29.15 -0.88
C TRP A 118 3.35 -28.69 -2.08
N HIS A 119 3.05 -27.40 -2.16
CA HIS A 119 2.42 -26.82 -3.34
C HIS A 119 3.31 -26.96 -4.58
N PHE A 120 4.60 -26.62 -4.46
CA PHE A 120 5.53 -26.66 -5.59
C PHE A 120 5.88 -28.09 -6.01
N ILE A 121 6.15 -29.00 -5.07
CA ILE A 121 6.28 -30.45 -5.35
C ILE A 121 5.01 -31.01 -6.01
N GLY A 122 3.83 -30.52 -5.61
CA GLY A 122 2.54 -30.88 -6.21
C GLY A 122 2.29 -30.31 -7.61
N GLN A 123 2.98 -29.25 -8.01
CA GLN A 123 3.00 -28.76 -9.40
C GLN A 123 4.00 -29.56 -10.24
N GLU A 124 5.20 -29.79 -9.73
CA GLU A 124 6.27 -30.57 -10.37
C GLU A 124 5.81 -31.98 -10.73
N ARG A 125 5.09 -32.66 -9.83
CA ARG A 125 4.49 -33.98 -10.10
C ARG A 125 3.42 -34.02 -11.19
N LYS A 126 2.91 -32.86 -11.64
CA LYS A 126 1.95 -32.78 -12.75
C LYS A 126 2.64 -32.57 -14.09
N LEU A 127 3.96 -32.37 -14.10
CA LEU A 127 4.72 -32.20 -15.32
C LEU A 127 4.90 -33.57 -16.00
N PRO A 128 4.78 -33.64 -17.34
CA PRO A 128 5.22 -34.79 -18.12
C PRO A 128 6.67 -35.18 -17.80
N GLU A 129 6.98 -36.48 -17.80
CA GLU A 129 8.31 -37.03 -17.46
C GLU A 129 9.47 -36.46 -18.33
N ASN A 130 9.15 -35.87 -19.48
CA ASN A 130 10.10 -35.27 -20.41
C ASN A 130 10.27 -33.74 -20.24
N LEU A 131 9.69 -33.13 -19.19
CA LEU A 131 9.79 -31.69 -18.91
C LEU A 131 10.38 -31.44 -17.50
N GLU A 132 11.55 -30.82 -17.46
CA GLU A 132 12.13 -30.27 -16.23
C GLU A 132 11.35 -29.00 -15.81
N PRO A 133 11.23 -28.68 -14.51
CA PRO A 133 10.60 -27.45 -14.04
C PRO A 133 11.14 -26.16 -14.69
N ALA A 134 12.44 -26.16 -15.05
CA ALA A 134 13.13 -25.03 -15.67
C ALA A 134 12.91 -24.90 -17.20
N THR A 135 12.63 -26.00 -17.91
CA THR A 135 12.40 -26.01 -19.38
C THR A 135 10.92 -26.16 -19.75
N ASN A 136 10.05 -26.12 -18.75
CA ASN A 136 8.63 -26.37 -18.86
C ASN A 136 7.90 -25.39 -19.80
N ASN A 137 7.30 -25.93 -20.87
CA ASN A 137 6.35 -25.22 -21.73
C ASN A 137 4.96 -25.23 -21.08
N LEU A 138 4.78 -24.47 -20.00
CA LEU A 138 3.44 -24.12 -19.54
C LEU A 138 2.79 -23.18 -20.56
N ASP A 139 1.53 -23.47 -20.91
CA ASP A 139 0.69 -22.59 -21.73
C ASP A 139 0.47 -21.20 -21.09
N ASP A 140 0.70 -21.08 -19.77
CA ASP A 140 0.73 -19.82 -19.03
C ASP A 140 2.18 -19.36 -18.74
N PRO A 141 2.67 -18.31 -19.43
CA PRO A 141 3.98 -17.71 -19.17
C PRO A 141 4.17 -17.17 -17.74
N MET A 142 3.10 -16.76 -17.06
CA MET A 142 3.17 -16.21 -15.70
C MET A 142 3.40 -17.31 -14.65
N ALA A 143 2.65 -18.42 -14.74
CA ALA A 143 2.91 -19.60 -13.90
C ALA A 143 4.34 -20.12 -14.07
N ARG A 144 4.89 -20.11 -15.30
CA ARG A 144 6.29 -20.46 -15.56
C ARG A 144 7.27 -19.51 -14.88
N ALA A 145 7.07 -18.20 -15.00
CA ALA A 145 7.93 -17.20 -14.36
C ALA A 145 7.92 -17.31 -12.82
N ARG A 146 6.76 -17.61 -12.23
CA ARG A 146 6.61 -17.87 -10.79
C ARG A 146 7.42 -19.09 -10.35
N LEU A 147 7.29 -20.21 -11.07
CA LEU A 147 8.02 -21.44 -10.76
C LEU A 147 9.54 -21.22 -10.82
N ALA A 148 10.04 -20.65 -11.93
CA ALA A 148 11.46 -20.34 -12.08
C ALA A 148 12.00 -19.53 -10.90
N LYS A 149 11.34 -18.40 -10.56
CA LYS A 149 11.72 -17.52 -9.44
C LYS A 149 11.74 -18.24 -8.08
N VAL A 150 10.81 -19.16 -7.83
CA VAL A 150 10.75 -19.92 -6.57
C VAL A 150 11.85 -20.99 -6.49
N TYR A 151 12.10 -21.72 -7.57
CA TYR A 151 13.19 -22.71 -7.63
C TYR A 151 14.58 -22.05 -7.59
N GLU A 152 14.79 -20.91 -8.28
CA GLU A 152 16.03 -20.13 -8.23
C GLU A 152 16.36 -19.62 -6.82
N ARG A 153 15.35 -19.11 -6.09
CA ARG A 153 15.53 -18.71 -4.68
C ARG A 153 15.81 -19.91 -3.79
N GLY A 154 15.12 -21.02 -4.05
CA GLY A 154 15.08 -22.23 -3.23
C GLY A 154 14.05 -22.14 -2.11
N LEU A 155 13.34 -23.25 -1.87
CA LEU A 155 12.22 -23.34 -0.91
C LEU A 155 12.65 -23.22 0.57
N GLY A 156 13.94 -23.40 0.87
CA GLY A 156 14.47 -23.28 2.23
C GLY A 156 14.81 -21.86 2.68
N LYS A 157 14.79 -20.86 1.78
CA LYS A 157 15.06 -19.46 2.12
C LYS A 157 13.75 -18.72 2.45
N PRO A 158 13.73 -17.82 3.45
CA PRO A 158 12.59 -16.95 3.68
C PRO A 158 12.23 -16.14 2.43
N ALA A 159 10.94 -16.03 2.14
CA ALA A 159 10.42 -15.09 1.15
C ALA A 159 10.41 -13.66 1.69
N GLY A 160 10.35 -13.50 3.01
CA GLY A 160 10.40 -12.24 3.74
C GLY A 160 10.12 -12.50 5.22
N TYR A 161 9.74 -11.44 5.94
CA TYR A 161 9.50 -11.48 7.38
C TYR A 161 8.16 -10.83 7.74
N VAL A 162 7.51 -11.36 8.77
CA VAL A 162 6.28 -10.82 9.35
C VAL A 162 6.50 -10.36 10.79
N LEU A 163 5.93 -9.21 11.12
CA LEU A 163 5.77 -8.69 12.47
C LEU A 163 4.26 -8.51 12.71
N PRO A 164 3.60 -9.42 13.43
CA PRO A 164 2.23 -9.21 13.89
C PRO A 164 2.19 -7.95 14.74
N LEU A 165 1.44 -6.95 14.30
CA LEU A 165 1.50 -5.58 14.83
C LEU A 165 0.11 -4.96 14.79
N GLN A 166 -0.33 -4.46 15.94
CA GLN A 166 -1.62 -3.79 16.09
C GLN A 166 -1.53 -2.68 17.15
N ARG A 167 -2.41 -1.68 17.06
CA ARG A 167 -2.56 -0.67 18.11
C ARG A 167 -3.41 -1.21 19.26
N TRP A 168 -3.01 -0.93 20.49
CA TRP A 168 -3.74 -1.35 21.69
C TRP A 168 -4.94 -0.43 21.95
N ASN A 169 -6.15 -0.99 21.83
CA ASN A 169 -7.41 -0.24 21.91
C ASN A 169 -8.05 -0.25 23.31
N ALA A 170 -7.27 -0.20 24.38
CA ALA A 170 -7.81 -0.21 25.74
C ALA A 170 -8.28 1.18 26.21
N LYS A 171 -9.21 1.16 27.16
CA LYS A 171 -9.92 2.34 27.71
C LYS A 171 -9.08 3.16 28.69
N ASP A 172 -7.85 2.73 28.99
CA ASP A 172 -6.87 3.41 29.85
C ASP A 172 -6.14 4.57 29.13
N GLY A 173 -6.39 4.77 27.83
CA GLY A 173 -5.99 5.96 27.08
C GLY A 173 -4.54 5.99 26.61
N GLN A 174 -3.72 5.01 27.02
CA GLN A 174 -2.34 4.88 26.54
C GLN A 174 -2.30 4.10 25.22
N ARG A 175 -2.33 4.83 24.09
CA ARG A 175 -2.06 4.27 22.76
C ARG A 175 -0.64 3.70 22.73
N ARG A 176 -0.52 2.39 22.54
CA ARG A 176 0.76 1.67 22.39
C ARG A 176 0.66 0.60 21.31
N TRP A 177 1.79 0.23 20.74
CA TRP A 177 1.87 -0.92 19.83
C TRP A 177 1.89 -2.23 20.62
N VAL A 178 1.28 -3.27 20.07
CA VAL A 178 1.30 -4.64 20.60
C VAL A 178 1.60 -5.65 19.49
N THR A 179 2.21 -6.76 19.90
CA THR A 179 2.62 -7.86 19.03
C THR A 179 2.26 -9.19 19.68
N ALA A 180 2.07 -10.24 18.87
CA ALA A 180 1.91 -11.60 19.36
C ALA A 180 2.62 -12.57 18.40
N ALA A 181 3.39 -13.52 18.93
CA ALA A 181 3.97 -14.57 18.10
C ALA A 181 2.85 -15.43 17.50
N TRP A 182 2.88 -15.68 16.19
CA TRP A 182 1.92 -16.55 15.54
C TRP A 182 2.37 -18.01 15.60
N THR A 183 1.49 -18.90 16.04
CA THR A 183 1.75 -20.34 16.05
C THR A 183 0.90 -21.04 14.99
N THR A 184 1.51 -21.98 14.28
CA THR A 184 0.86 -22.86 13.31
C THR A 184 1.20 -24.31 13.64
N ARG A 185 0.39 -25.25 13.13
CA ARG A 185 0.66 -26.70 13.30
C ARG A 185 2.01 -27.13 12.72
N SER A 186 2.50 -26.43 11.70
CA SER A 186 3.79 -26.65 11.04
C SER A 186 4.97 -25.96 11.73
N GLN A 187 4.75 -25.12 12.75
CA GLN A 187 5.70 -24.18 13.36
C GLN A 187 6.29 -23.11 12.41
N HIS A 188 6.31 -23.36 11.11
CA HIS A 188 6.63 -22.40 10.04
C HIS A 188 5.37 -21.75 9.47
N LEU A 189 5.52 -20.51 8.99
CA LEU A 189 4.50 -19.76 8.26
C LEU A 189 4.71 -19.96 6.75
N PHE A 190 3.84 -20.77 6.14
CA PHE A 190 3.83 -20.99 4.69
C PHE A 190 2.82 -20.05 4.02
N LEU A 191 3.24 -19.38 2.96
CA LEU A 191 2.44 -18.42 2.21
C LEU A 191 1.39 -19.14 1.34
N VAL A 192 0.20 -18.56 1.25
CA VAL A 192 -0.79 -18.92 0.22
C VAL A 192 -0.15 -18.70 -1.17
N PRO A 193 -0.15 -19.67 -2.09
CA PRO A 193 0.52 -19.53 -3.40
C PRO A 193 -0.01 -18.36 -4.25
N GLY A 194 0.89 -17.59 -4.88
CA GLY A 194 0.54 -16.46 -5.77
C GLY A 194 1.70 -15.46 -5.95
N ASP A 195 1.48 -14.39 -6.72
CA ASP A 195 2.49 -13.33 -6.98
C ASP A 195 2.23 -12.02 -6.24
N SER A 196 1.13 -11.93 -5.48
CA SER A 196 0.84 -10.76 -4.64
C SER A 196 1.90 -10.57 -3.54
N PRO A 197 2.00 -9.36 -2.96
CA PRO A 197 2.80 -9.10 -1.76
C PRO A 197 2.59 -10.13 -0.65
N ILE A 198 3.65 -10.49 0.08
CA ILE A 198 3.55 -11.52 1.14
C ILE A 198 2.51 -11.18 2.21
N GLY A 199 2.24 -9.90 2.47
CA GLY A 199 1.21 -9.44 3.41
C GLY A 199 -0.22 -9.86 3.03
N PHE A 200 -0.54 -9.97 1.73
CA PHE A 200 -1.81 -10.54 1.26
C PHE A 200 -1.83 -12.08 1.20
N ARG A 201 -0.66 -12.71 1.33
CA ARG A 201 -0.46 -14.16 1.20
C ARG A 201 -0.28 -14.86 2.55
N LEU A 202 -0.44 -14.16 3.67
CA LEU A 202 -0.24 -14.71 5.01
C LEU A 202 -1.26 -15.81 5.37
N PRO A 203 -0.86 -16.91 6.03
CA PRO A 203 -1.72 -18.04 6.34
C PRO A 203 -2.63 -17.79 7.57
N LEU A 204 -3.39 -16.69 7.56
CA LEU A 204 -4.30 -16.33 8.64
C LEU A 204 -5.29 -17.46 9.03
N PRO A 205 -5.83 -18.29 8.11
CA PRO A 205 -6.68 -19.44 8.46
C PRO A 205 -5.96 -20.59 9.18
N SER A 206 -4.62 -20.65 9.14
CA SER A 206 -3.81 -21.70 9.78
C SER A 206 -3.42 -21.37 11.22
N LEU A 207 -3.74 -20.16 11.68
CA LEU A 207 -3.54 -19.69 13.05
C LEU A 207 -4.63 -20.26 14.00
N PRO A 208 -4.46 -20.21 15.33
CA PRO A 208 -5.47 -20.74 16.26
C PRO A 208 -6.83 -20.08 16.06
N VAL A 209 -7.90 -20.89 16.03
CA VAL A 209 -9.28 -20.40 15.95
C VAL A 209 -9.65 -19.69 17.25
N ILE A 210 -10.35 -18.56 17.13
CA ILE A 210 -10.85 -17.74 18.25
C ILE A 210 -12.35 -17.53 18.10
N ASP A 211 -13.06 -17.28 19.20
CA ASP A 211 -14.48 -16.93 19.15
C ASP A 211 -14.65 -15.65 18.31
N PRO A 212 -15.66 -15.55 17.43
CA PRO A 212 -15.94 -14.33 16.69
C PRO A 212 -16.07 -13.06 17.55
N LYS A 213 -16.43 -13.16 18.84
CA LYS A 213 -16.48 -12.03 19.78
C LYS A 213 -15.11 -11.54 20.25
N ASP A 214 -14.13 -12.44 20.29
CA ASP A 214 -12.74 -12.16 20.68
C ASP A 214 -11.87 -11.81 19.46
N TYR A 215 -12.44 -11.82 18.25
CA TYR A 215 -11.72 -11.45 17.04
C TYR A 215 -11.43 -9.95 17.01
N PRO A 216 -10.16 -9.53 16.80
CA PRO A 216 -9.75 -8.13 16.85
C PRO A 216 -10.12 -7.40 15.56
N TYR A 217 -11.42 -7.22 15.30
CA TYR A 217 -11.90 -6.45 14.15
C TYR A 217 -11.44 -5.00 14.26
N ILE A 218 -10.95 -4.46 13.16
CA ILE A 218 -10.68 -3.03 13.02
C ILE A 218 -12.00 -2.36 12.69
N ILE A 219 -12.47 -1.52 13.61
CA ILE A 219 -13.72 -0.77 13.47
C ILE A 219 -13.36 0.60 12.91
N PRO A 220 -13.78 0.98 11.69
CA PRO A 220 -13.46 2.29 11.14
C PRO A 220 -13.96 3.43 12.03
N THR A 221 -13.15 4.48 12.21
CA THR A 221 -13.54 5.68 12.94
C THR A 221 -14.78 6.34 12.32
N ASP A 222 -15.69 6.83 13.15
CA ASP A 222 -16.92 7.49 12.70
C ASP A 222 -16.60 8.69 11.76
N PRO A 223 -17.18 8.74 10.54
CA PRO A 223 -17.05 9.88 9.64
C PRO A 223 -17.62 11.21 10.16
N PHE A 224 -18.46 11.20 11.20
CA PHE A 224 -19.01 12.39 11.86
C PHE A 224 -18.24 12.82 13.12
N ASP A 225 -17.19 12.10 13.53
CA ASP A 225 -16.44 12.41 14.74
C ASP A 225 -15.68 13.76 14.66
N ILE A 226 -15.59 14.47 15.77
CA ILE A 226 -14.94 15.79 15.85
C ILE A 226 -13.44 15.58 16.08
N ARG A 227 -12.68 15.60 15.00
CA ARG A 227 -11.23 15.33 15.02
C ARG A 227 -10.43 16.61 15.33
N GLY A 228 -9.46 16.47 16.23
CA GLY A 228 -8.44 17.51 16.47
C GLY A 228 -7.43 17.65 15.32
N PRO A 229 -6.38 18.48 15.46
CA PRO A 229 -5.26 18.45 14.52
C PRO A 229 -4.60 17.07 14.50
N LEU A 230 -4.12 16.65 13.33
CA LEU A 230 -3.24 15.48 13.24
C LEU A 230 -1.95 15.74 14.06
N PRO A 231 -1.37 14.73 14.73
CA PRO A 231 -0.11 14.85 15.47
C PRO A 231 0.95 15.58 14.64
N ASP A 232 1.76 16.42 15.28
CA ASP A 232 2.86 17.05 14.57
C ASP A 232 3.81 15.98 14.01
N PRO A 233 4.35 16.16 12.80
CA PRO A 233 5.44 15.33 12.32
C PRO A 233 6.55 15.37 13.37
N ILE A 234 7.01 14.19 13.75
CA ILE A 234 8.03 14.03 14.75
C ILE A 234 9.27 14.82 14.30
N GLN A 235 9.60 15.90 15.02
CA GLN A 235 10.86 16.60 14.79
C GLN A 235 11.99 15.66 15.16
N GLU A 236 12.90 15.44 14.22
CA GLU A 236 13.91 14.38 14.26
C GLU A 236 14.72 14.41 15.55
N SER A 237 15.08 15.61 16.03
CA SER A 237 15.82 15.79 17.29
C SER A 237 15.09 15.24 18.52
N SER A 238 13.82 15.59 18.76
CA SER A 238 13.23 15.39 20.09
C SER A 238 12.91 13.92 20.41
N LEU A 239 12.48 13.13 19.43
CA LEU A 239 12.21 11.69 19.62
C LEU A 239 13.39 10.79 19.25
N GLN A 240 14.34 11.22 18.40
CA GLN A 240 15.65 10.56 18.43
C GLN A 240 16.26 10.74 19.80
N GLU A 241 16.38 11.96 20.32
CA GLU A 241 16.96 12.19 21.65
C GLU A 241 16.19 11.45 22.75
N HIS A 242 14.84 11.46 22.79
CA HIS A 242 14.12 10.70 23.83
C HIS A 242 14.22 9.17 23.68
N ARG A 243 14.16 8.62 22.45
CA ARG A 243 14.29 7.17 22.21
C ARG A 243 15.75 6.70 22.40
N LEU A 244 16.74 7.47 21.93
CA LEU A 244 18.17 7.20 22.12
C LEU A 244 18.60 7.43 23.58
N GLN A 245 18.09 8.44 24.29
CA GLN A 245 18.33 8.57 25.74
C GLN A 245 17.71 7.42 26.52
N LYS A 246 16.53 6.90 26.14
CA LYS A 246 16.01 5.64 26.70
C LYS A 246 16.88 4.42 26.35
N LEU A 247 17.46 4.35 25.15
CA LEU A 247 18.29 3.24 24.68
C LEU A 247 19.74 3.27 25.23
N GLN A 248 20.27 4.46 25.54
CA GLN A 248 21.63 4.68 26.04
C GLN A 248 21.68 4.97 27.55
N GLY A 249 20.55 5.38 28.13
CA GLY A 249 20.44 5.90 29.49
C GLY A 249 19.52 5.06 30.38
N GLU A 250 19.82 3.77 30.52
CA GLU A 250 19.75 3.08 31.82
C GLU A 250 20.45 1.72 31.75
N GLY A 251 21.65 1.62 32.34
CA GLY A 251 22.34 0.35 32.59
C GLY A 251 21.69 -0.47 33.73
N GLY A 252 20.37 -0.40 33.85
CA GLY A 252 19.55 -1.14 34.81
C GLY A 252 18.92 -2.36 34.14
N GLN A 253 18.93 -3.51 34.82
CA GLN A 253 18.28 -4.73 34.33
C GLN A 253 16.75 -4.60 34.37
N HIS A 254 16.16 -3.98 33.36
CA HIS A 254 14.76 -4.11 32.99
C HIS A 254 14.69 -4.35 31.48
N ASP A 255 14.59 -5.63 31.08
CA ASP A 255 14.16 -6.02 29.74
C ASP A 255 12.75 -5.40 29.57
N PRO A 256 12.57 -4.37 28.71
CA PRO A 256 11.35 -3.56 28.69
C PRO A 256 10.18 -4.50 28.43
N ALA A 257 9.23 -4.49 29.37
CA ALA A 257 8.32 -5.61 29.61
C ALA A 257 7.72 -6.14 28.30
N GLN A 258 8.28 -7.25 27.82
CA GLN A 258 7.85 -7.89 26.58
C GLN A 258 6.41 -8.34 26.75
N VAL A 259 5.48 -7.55 26.24
CA VAL A 259 4.06 -7.91 26.13
C VAL A 259 3.92 -8.91 24.97
N ILE A 260 4.64 -10.02 25.06
CA ILE A 260 4.41 -11.23 24.27
C ILE A 260 3.11 -11.80 24.81
N MET A 261 2.00 -11.36 24.22
CA MET A 261 0.69 -11.97 24.43
C MET A 261 0.74 -13.36 23.81
N GLY A 262 1.10 -14.34 24.63
CA GLY A 262 1.11 -15.75 24.24
C GLY A 262 -0.29 -16.17 23.80
N GLN A 263 -0.38 -16.87 22.66
CA GLN A 263 -1.61 -17.45 22.14
C GLN A 263 -2.09 -18.62 23.04
N LYS A 264 -2.49 -18.33 24.28
CA LYS A 264 -3.16 -19.28 25.16
C LYS A 264 -4.67 -19.18 24.94
N SER A 265 -5.23 -20.16 24.24
CA SER A 265 -6.67 -20.42 24.25
C SER A 265 -7.12 -20.70 25.68
N GLY A 266 -7.70 -19.70 26.34
CA GLY A 266 -8.13 -19.78 27.74
C GLY A 266 -8.05 -18.45 28.47
N ILE A 267 -9.11 -17.64 28.31
CA ILE A 267 -9.62 -16.63 29.26
C ILE A 267 -8.56 -15.93 30.14
N GLY A 268 -8.03 -14.80 29.68
CA GLY A 268 -7.20 -13.93 30.53
C GLY A 268 -6.39 -12.86 29.82
N ALA A 269 -7.00 -11.69 29.58
CA ALA A 269 -6.34 -10.37 29.41
C ALA A 269 -5.08 -10.26 28.50
N GLY A 270 -4.92 -11.13 27.51
CA GLY A 270 -3.89 -11.06 26.47
C GLY A 270 -4.55 -10.99 25.10
N GLY A 271 -4.50 -9.82 24.45
CA GLY A 271 -5.16 -9.60 23.16
C GLY A 271 -4.53 -10.40 22.02
N VAL A 272 -5.39 -10.97 21.17
CA VAL A 272 -4.96 -11.67 19.96
C VAL A 272 -4.66 -10.65 18.87
N VAL A 273 -3.49 -10.73 18.24
CA VAL A 273 -3.10 -9.84 17.12
C VAL A 273 -3.29 -10.56 15.79
N ARG A 274 -4.04 -9.93 14.86
CA ARG A 274 -4.30 -10.46 13.50
C ARG A 274 -3.77 -9.56 12.38
N ALA A 275 -3.63 -8.27 12.63
CA ALA A 275 -2.93 -7.36 11.74
C ALA A 275 -1.40 -7.60 11.82
N SER A 276 -0.68 -7.31 10.74
CA SER A 276 0.76 -7.51 10.66
C SER A 276 1.41 -6.63 9.61
N LEU A 277 2.56 -6.08 9.96
CA LEU A 277 3.49 -5.50 9.00
C LEU A 277 4.36 -6.62 8.41
N THR A 278 4.66 -6.56 7.12
CA THR A 278 5.63 -7.49 6.51
C THR A 278 6.69 -6.72 5.72
N VAL A 279 7.86 -7.33 5.58
CA VAL A 279 8.95 -6.81 4.75
C VAL A 279 9.48 -7.94 3.86
N GLU A 280 9.58 -7.71 2.56
CA GLU A 280 10.14 -8.66 1.60
C GLU A 280 11.11 -8.01 0.59
N PRO A 281 12.17 -8.72 0.17
CA PRO A 281 12.93 -8.38 -1.03
C PRO A 281 12.13 -8.77 -2.27
N ARG A 282 11.73 -7.79 -3.09
CA ARG A 282 10.97 -8.05 -4.32
C ARG A 282 11.43 -7.17 -5.47
N ASN A 283 11.79 -7.82 -6.58
CA ASN A 283 12.24 -7.19 -7.84
C ASN A 283 13.42 -6.22 -7.66
N GLY A 284 14.29 -6.48 -6.67
CA GLY A 284 15.43 -5.63 -6.34
C GLY A 284 15.13 -4.44 -5.43
N HIS A 285 13.93 -4.35 -4.87
CA HIS A 285 13.54 -3.35 -3.88
C HIS A 285 13.17 -4.01 -2.55
N LEU A 286 13.22 -3.24 -1.46
CA LEU A 286 12.68 -3.65 -0.18
C LEU A 286 11.23 -3.17 -0.05
N CYS A 287 10.27 -4.09 -0.13
CA CYS A 287 8.85 -3.78 -0.04
C CYS A 287 8.36 -3.90 1.41
N VAL A 288 7.76 -2.84 1.94
CA VAL A 288 7.18 -2.76 3.28
C VAL A 288 5.66 -2.71 3.16
N PHE A 289 5.01 -3.77 3.63
CA PHE A 289 3.56 -3.90 3.60
C PHE A 289 2.95 -3.34 4.89
N MET A 290 2.16 -2.29 4.75
CA MET A 290 1.44 -1.65 5.85
C MET A 290 0.28 -2.53 6.35
N PRO A 291 0.16 -2.77 7.67
CA PRO A 291 -1.00 -3.42 8.25
C PRO A 291 -2.26 -2.55 8.08
N PRO A 292 -3.46 -3.14 8.13
CA PRO A 292 -4.68 -2.37 8.33
C PRO A 292 -4.64 -1.70 9.71
N LEU A 293 -4.99 -0.41 9.76
CA LEU A 293 -5.00 0.40 10.99
C LEU A 293 -6.35 1.12 11.12
N GLU A 294 -6.67 1.53 12.34
CA GLU A 294 -7.97 2.13 12.66
C GLU A 294 -8.04 3.63 12.34
N SER A 295 -7.02 4.39 12.74
CA SER A 295 -6.96 5.84 12.61
C SER A 295 -5.83 6.31 11.71
N ALA A 296 -5.99 7.51 11.13
CA ALA A 296 -4.94 8.16 10.36
C ALA A 296 -3.73 8.54 11.24
N GLU A 297 -3.96 8.87 12.51
CA GLU A 297 -2.93 9.16 13.50
C GLU A 297 -1.99 7.97 13.72
N ASP A 298 -2.53 6.76 13.89
CA ASP A 298 -1.70 5.57 14.10
C ASP A 298 -0.99 5.13 12.80
N TYR A 299 -1.57 5.44 11.63
CA TYR A 299 -0.91 5.25 10.34
C TYR A 299 0.30 6.18 10.18
N LEU A 300 0.16 7.46 10.54
CA LEU A 300 1.24 8.44 10.49
C LEU A 300 2.36 8.13 11.49
N ASP A 301 2.02 7.65 12.70
CA ASP A 301 3.00 7.16 13.69
C ASP A 301 3.83 6.00 13.13
N LEU A 302 3.19 5.02 12.47
CA LEU A 302 3.90 3.90 11.84
C LEU A 302 4.72 4.32 10.61
N VAL A 303 4.22 5.24 9.77
CA VAL A 303 4.97 5.80 8.63
C VAL A 303 6.22 6.55 9.12
N ALA A 304 6.12 7.34 10.19
CA ALA A 304 7.27 8.02 10.77
C ALA A 304 8.33 7.01 11.27
N VAL A 305 7.91 5.96 11.96
CA VAL A 305 8.82 4.87 12.37
C VAL A 305 9.51 4.20 11.18
N ILE A 306 8.78 3.95 10.09
CA ILE A 306 9.33 3.34 8.87
C ILE A 306 10.33 4.29 8.19
N LYS A 307 10.00 5.60 8.09
CA LYS A 307 10.91 6.65 7.59
C LYS A 307 12.21 6.68 8.41
N ASP A 308 12.09 6.76 9.74
CA ASP A 308 13.23 6.80 10.67
C ASP A 308 14.10 5.53 10.59
N THR A 309 13.52 4.39 10.18
CA THR A 309 14.26 3.14 9.95
C THR A 309 14.97 3.15 8.60
N ALA A 310 14.31 3.63 7.53
CA ALA A 310 14.91 3.79 6.22
C ALA A 310 16.07 4.78 6.22
N ALA A 311 15.95 5.89 6.95
CA ALA A 311 17.02 6.86 7.15
C ALA A 311 18.21 6.27 7.96
N GLU A 312 17.95 5.58 9.09
CA GLU A 312 19.01 4.94 9.90
C GLU A 312 19.81 3.88 9.13
N LEU A 313 19.14 3.10 8.30
CA LEU A 313 19.75 2.01 7.53
C LEU A 313 20.22 2.48 6.14
N ASN A 314 19.98 3.74 5.76
CA ASN A 314 20.20 4.28 4.41
C ASN A 314 19.63 3.33 3.33
N GLN A 315 18.43 2.83 3.56
CA GLN A 315 17.80 1.76 2.77
C GLN A 315 16.52 2.26 2.11
N PRO A 316 16.54 2.54 0.79
CA PRO A 316 15.33 2.89 0.04
C PRO A 316 14.29 1.76 0.06
N ILE A 317 13.02 2.13 0.14
CA ILE A 317 11.89 1.19 0.25
C ILE A 317 10.77 1.47 -0.76
N HIS A 318 9.89 0.49 -0.94
CA HIS A 318 8.55 0.66 -1.49
C HIS A 318 7.52 0.44 -0.39
N LEU A 319 6.70 1.45 -0.09
CA LEU A 319 5.57 1.28 0.84
C LEU A 319 4.32 0.80 0.09
N GLU A 320 3.69 -0.24 0.59
CA GLU A 320 2.50 -0.87 -0.03
C GLU A 320 1.54 -1.46 1.02
N GLY A 321 0.56 -2.25 0.58
CA GLY A 321 -0.42 -2.89 1.44
C GLY A 321 -1.64 -1.99 1.69
N TYR A 322 -2.01 -1.80 2.94
CA TYR A 322 -3.16 -0.97 3.30
C TYR A 322 -2.82 0.53 3.27
N THR A 323 -3.67 1.31 2.63
CA THR A 323 -3.58 2.78 2.59
C THR A 323 -4.00 3.40 3.93
N PRO A 324 -3.71 4.69 4.21
CA PRO A 324 -4.31 5.40 5.34
C PRO A 324 -5.84 5.22 5.37
N PRO A 325 -6.45 5.06 6.56
CA PRO A 325 -7.90 5.18 6.72
C PRO A 325 -8.41 6.53 6.21
N TYR A 326 -9.68 6.59 5.78
CA TYR A 326 -10.24 7.84 5.26
C TYR A 326 -10.24 8.94 6.35
N ASP A 327 -9.57 10.05 6.02
CA ASP A 327 -9.51 11.22 6.89
C ASP A 327 -9.56 12.52 6.09
N PRO A 328 -10.47 13.46 6.40
CA PRO A 328 -10.61 14.71 5.66
C PRO A 328 -9.43 15.68 5.83
N ARG A 329 -8.48 15.39 6.73
CA ARG A 329 -7.22 16.14 6.91
C ARG A 329 -6.10 15.65 5.99
N ILE A 330 -6.29 14.52 5.29
CA ILE A 330 -5.32 13.94 4.35
C ILE A 330 -5.92 13.93 2.93
N ASN A 331 -5.25 14.62 2.01
CA ASN A 331 -5.54 14.56 0.59
C ASN A 331 -4.92 13.31 -0.03
N VAL A 332 -5.55 12.82 -1.10
CA VAL A 332 -5.04 11.71 -1.90
C VAL A 332 -5.13 12.04 -3.40
N LEU A 333 -4.10 11.66 -4.15
CA LEU A 333 -4.11 11.55 -5.61
C LEU A 333 -3.75 10.11 -5.97
N LYS A 334 -4.43 9.50 -6.94
CA LYS A 334 -4.13 8.13 -7.39
C LYS A 334 -3.95 8.04 -8.89
N ILE A 335 -2.99 7.24 -9.34
CA ILE A 335 -2.81 6.86 -10.74
C ILE A 335 -3.05 5.37 -10.87
N THR A 336 -4.00 4.98 -11.71
CA THR A 336 -4.43 3.59 -11.91
C THR A 336 -4.49 3.21 -13.39
N PRO A 337 -4.11 1.96 -13.74
CA PRO A 337 -4.20 1.46 -15.09
C PRO A 337 -5.61 0.91 -15.37
N ASP A 338 -6.21 1.39 -16.44
CA ASP A 338 -7.47 0.87 -16.98
C ASP A 338 -7.29 0.43 -18.44
N PRO A 339 -8.20 -0.38 -19.01
CA PRO A 339 -8.10 -0.87 -20.39
C PRO A 339 -7.87 0.29 -21.37
N GLY A 340 -6.69 0.31 -21.98
CA GLY A 340 -6.30 1.33 -22.93
C GLY A 340 -6.08 2.75 -22.39
N VAL A 341 -6.06 2.98 -21.06
CA VAL A 341 -5.78 4.31 -20.46
C VAL A 341 -5.01 4.23 -19.11
N LEU A 342 -4.44 5.37 -18.70
CA LEU A 342 -4.16 5.72 -17.31
C LEU A 342 -5.27 6.65 -16.80
N GLU A 343 -5.91 6.25 -15.69
CA GLU A 343 -6.84 7.08 -14.92
C GLU A 343 -6.06 7.83 -13.83
N VAL A 344 -6.34 9.12 -13.65
CA VAL A 344 -5.77 9.96 -12.58
C VAL A 344 -6.92 10.49 -11.73
N ASN A 345 -7.04 9.96 -10.52
CA ASN A 345 -8.01 10.39 -9.52
C ASN A 345 -7.38 11.51 -8.69
N ILE A 346 -8.00 12.69 -8.69
CA ILE A 346 -7.44 13.91 -8.10
C ILE A 346 -7.97 14.18 -6.69
N HIS A 347 -7.25 15.02 -5.95
CA HIS A 347 -7.68 15.52 -4.65
C HIS A 347 -8.84 16.54 -4.81
N PRO A 348 -9.67 16.78 -3.77
CA PRO A 348 -10.77 17.71 -3.86
C PRO A 348 -10.33 19.16 -4.12
N ALA A 349 -10.94 19.79 -5.12
CA ALA A 349 -10.83 21.23 -5.37
C ALA A 349 -11.83 22.01 -4.51
N LYS A 350 -11.45 23.17 -3.97
CA LYS A 350 -12.28 24.01 -3.09
C LYS A 350 -13.26 24.90 -3.86
N ASN A 351 -12.98 25.19 -5.12
CA ASN A 351 -13.80 26.03 -6.00
C ASN A 351 -13.46 25.78 -7.49
N TRP A 352 -14.16 26.45 -8.40
CA TRP A 352 -13.97 26.27 -9.84
C TRP A 352 -12.58 26.68 -10.35
N ALA A 353 -12.01 27.78 -9.86
CA ALA A 353 -10.69 28.24 -10.30
C ALA A 353 -9.58 27.28 -9.86
N ASP A 354 -9.71 26.75 -8.63
CA ASP A 354 -8.86 25.69 -8.07
C ASP A 354 -8.96 24.41 -8.91
N MET A 355 -10.17 23.98 -9.28
CA MET A 355 -10.40 22.82 -10.15
C MET A 355 -9.73 23.00 -11.52
N VAL A 356 -9.92 24.16 -12.17
CA VAL A 356 -9.27 24.46 -13.45
C VAL A 356 -7.75 24.43 -13.32
N ALA A 357 -7.17 25.04 -12.28
CA ALA A 357 -5.73 25.04 -12.04
C ALA A 357 -5.17 23.61 -11.85
N ILE A 358 -5.84 22.78 -11.05
CA ILE A 358 -5.47 21.38 -10.82
C ILE A 358 -5.53 20.59 -12.14
N THR A 359 -6.63 20.68 -12.89
CA THR A 359 -6.77 19.97 -14.17
C THR A 359 -5.73 20.42 -15.19
N THR A 360 -5.51 21.73 -15.37
CA THR A 360 -4.52 22.26 -16.31
C THR A 360 -3.10 21.78 -15.97
N ALA A 361 -2.71 21.84 -14.69
CA ALA A 361 -1.40 21.37 -14.27
C ALA A 361 -1.21 19.85 -14.48
N ILE A 362 -2.24 19.02 -14.27
CA ILE A 362 -2.14 17.58 -14.55
C ILE A 362 -1.96 17.30 -16.05
N TYR A 363 -2.65 18.05 -16.92
CA TYR A 363 -2.45 17.93 -18.37
C TYR A 363 -1.05 18.40 -18.79
N GLU A 364 -0.51 19.46 -18.17
CA GLU A 364 0.86 19.94 -18.37
C GLU A 364 1.90 18.86 -17.98
N GLU A 365 1.83 18.33 -16.75
CA GLU A 365 2.79 17.32 -16.29
C GLU A 365 2.65 15.99 -17.06
N ALA A 366 1.43 15.57 -17.43
CA ALA A 366 1.22 14.42 -18.30
C ALA A 366 1.86 14.63 -19.68
N ARG A 367 1.70 15.81 -20.29
CA ARG A 367 2.28 16.12 -21.60
C ARG A 367 3.81 16.08 -21.60
N LEU A 368 4.42 16.43 -20.47
CA LEU A 368 5.88 16.35 -20.24
C LEU A 368 6.36 14.90 -20.07
N CYS A 369 5.57 14.04 -19.40
CA CYS A 369 5.76 12.57 -19.39
C CYS A 369 5.39 11.86 -20.71
N ARG A 370 5.23 12.60 -21.81
CA ARG A 370 4.84 12.07 -23.13
C ARG A 370 3.50 11.30 -23.09
N LEU A 371 2.59 11.73 -22.21
CA LEU A 371 1.22 11.24 -22.09
C LEU A 371 0.23 12.29 -22.64
N GLY A 372 -0.81 11.84 -23.35
CA GLY A 372 -1.83 12.67 -23.99
C GLY A 372 -3.26 12.23 -23.68
N THR A 373 -4.23 12.97 -24.21
CA THR A 373 -5.69 12.70 -24.07
C THR A 373 -6.40 12.51 -25.41
N GLU A 374 -5.63 12.27 -26.46
CA GLU A 374 -6.09 12.12 -27.84
C GLU A 374 -5.76 10.70 -28.32
N LYS A 375 -6.64 10.11 -29.13
CA LYS A 375 -6.37 8.90 -29.92
C LYS A 375 -6.79 9.16 -31.36
N PHE A 376 -6.18 8.46 -32.29
CA PHE A 376 -6.58 8.49 -33.70
C PHE A 376 -6.99 7.08 -34.12
N MET A 377 -8.11 6.99 -34.82
CA MET A 377 -8.52 5.75 -35.51
C MET A 377 -7.58 5.49 -36.69
N LEU A 378 -7.57 4.26 -37.22
CA LEU A 378 -6.74 3.87 -38.38
C LEU A 378 -6.97 4.74 -39.64
N ASP A 379 -8.11 5.42 -39.74
CA ASP A 379 -8.45 6.36 -40.82
C ASP A 379 -8.09 7.83 -40.50
N GLY A 380 -7.33 8.06 -39.43
CA GLY A 380 -6.89 9.39 -38.97
C GLY A 380 -7.96 10.20 -38.22
N ARG A 381 -9.17 9.67 -38.00
CA ARG A 381 -10.19 10.40 -37.21
C ARG A 381 -9.79 10.49 -35.75
N HIS A 382 -9.74 11.72 -35.23
CA HIS A 382 -9.56 11.98 -33.81
C HIS A 382 -10.73 11.40 -33.00
N THR A 383 -10.42 10.71 -31.91
CA THR A 383 -11.37 10.17 -30.94
C THR A 383 -10.84 10.36 -29.52
N GLY A 384 -11.75 10.46 -28.55
CA GLY A 384 -11.37 10.50 -27.14
C GLY A 384 -10.74 9.18 -26.69
N THR A 385 -9.89 9.22 -25.66
CA THR A 385 -9.15 8.03 -25.19
C THR A 385 -10.01 6.86 -24.68
N GLY A 386 -11.30 7.09 -24.43
CA GLY A 386 -12.26 6.11 -23.89
C GLY A 386 -12.45 6.20 -22.37
N GLY A 387 -11.55 6.89 -21.64
CA GLY A 387 -11.74 7.25 -20.25
C GLY A 387 -12.64 8.48 -20.11
N GLY A 388 -13.69 8.39 -19.29
CA GLY A 388 -14.56 9.53 -18.96
C GLY A 388 -13.93 10.47 -17.94
N ASN A 389 -14.38 11.72 -17.91
CA ASN A 389 -14.01 12.70 -16.89
C ASN A 389 -15.11 12.77 -15.82
N HIS A 390 -15.08 11.83 -14.86
CA HIS A 390 -16.08 11.78 -13.79
C HIS A 390 -15.89 12.90 -12.77
N VAL A 391 -16.93 13.72 -12.55
CA VAL A 391 -16.92 14.78 -11.54
C VAL A 391 -17.66 14.29 -10.29
N VAL A 392 -16.94 14.23 -9.17
CA VAL A 392 -17.51 13.94 -7.85
C VAL A 392 -17.74 15.26 -7.11
N MET A 393 -18.94 15.47 -6.59
CA MET A 393 -19.31 16.66 -5.83
C MET A 393 -19.80 16.28 -4.43
N GLY A 394 -19.45 17.09 -3.43
CA GLY A 394 -19.80 16.84 -2.03
C GLY A 394 -19.22 17.91 -1.10
N GLY A 395 -19.25 17.64 0.21
CA GLY A 395 -18.51 18.40 1.22
C GLY A 395 -17.22 17.68 1.61
N ASN A 396 -16.28 18.39 2.24
CA ASN A 396 -15.04 17.79 2.78
C ASN A 396 -15.31 16.76 3.88
N THR A 397 -16.42 16.94 4.62
CA THR A 397 -16.97 15.98 5.58
C THR A 397 -18.40 15.60 5.19
N PRO A 398 -18.92 14.43 5.64
CA PRO A 398 -20.34 14.12 5.51
C PRO A 398 -21.24 15.20 6.15
N ALA A 399 -20.82 15.73 7.30
CA ALA A 399 -21.52 16.82 7.98
C ALA A 399 -21.64 18.08 7.12
N ASP A 400 -20.68 18.35 6.22
CA ASP A 400 -20.66 19.49 5.29
C ASP A 400 -21.26 19.22 3.91
N SER A 401 -21.69 17.98 3.63
CA SER A 401 -22.22 17.63 2.31
C SER A 401 -23.51 18.40 2.01
N PRO A 402 -23.58 19.18 0.91
CA PRO A 402 -24.80 19.91 0.54
C PRO A 402 -25.94 18.95 0.22
N PHE A 403 -25.63 17.75 -0.30
CA PHE A 403 -26.63 16.74 -0.63
C PHE A 403 -27.17 15.98 0.61
N LEU A 404 -26.42 15.94 1.72
CA LEU A 404 -26.92 15.39 2.98
C LEU A 404 -27.69 16.45 3.78
N ARG A 405 -27.21 17.70 3.81
CA ARG A 405 -27.92 18.84 4.43
C ARG A 405 -29.21 19.21 3.68
N ARG A 406 -29.23 19.07 2.35
CA ARG A 406 -30.35 19.43 1.47
C ARG A 406 -30.51 18.38 0.34
N PRO A 407 -31.12 17.21 0.63
CA PRO A 407 -31.33 16.15 -0.36
C PRO A 407 -32.17 16.58 -1.59
N ASP A 408 -32.99 17.63 -1.43
CA ASP A 408 -33.75 18.25 -2.51
C ASP A 408 -32.87 18.87 -3.61
N LEU A 409 -31.65 19.34 -3.28
CA LEU A 409 -30.70 19.86 -4.26
C LEU A 409 -30.25 18.78 -5.25
N LEU A 410 -30.02 17.54 -4.80
CA LEU A 410 -29.60 16.44 -5.67
C LEU A 410 -30.69 16.14 -6.72
N ARG A 411 -31.96 16.06 -6.28
CA ARG A 411 -33.11 15.91 -7.17
C ARG A 411 -33.22 17.08 -8.15
N SER A 412 -33.03 18.31 -7.68
CA SER A 412 -33.11 19.51 -8.52
C SER A 412 -32.01 19.53 -9.59
N MET A 413 -30.78 19.17 -9.23
CA MET A 413 -29.62 19.12 -10.14
C MET A 413 -29.79 18.05 -11.22
N ILE A 414 -30.19 16.83 -10.84
CA ILE A 414 -30.46 15.74 -11.79
C ILE A 414 -31.61 16.13 -12.74
N ALA A 415 -32.71 16.68 -12.21
CA ALA A 415 -33.84 17.12 -13.02
C ALA A 415 -33.49 18.32 -13.92
N TYR A 416 -32.52 19.15 -13.56
CA TYR A 416 -32.02 20.23 -14.39
C TYR A 416 -31.26 19.69 -15.61
N TRP A 417 -30.29 18.79 -15.41
CA TRP A 417 -29.54 18.18 -16.52
C TRP A 417 -30.43 17.31 -17.42
N GLN A 418 -31.35 16.53 -16.85
CA GLN A 418 -32.31 15.75 -17.65
C GLN A 418 -33.21 16.60 -18.56
N ARG A 419 -33.43 17.89 -18.21
CA ARG A 419 -34.19 18.85 -19.04
C ARG A 419 -33.31 19.65 -20.01
N HIS A 420 -31.99 19.64 -19.81
CA HIS A 420 -31.02 20.38 -20.61
C HIS A 420 -29.85 19.45 -21.01
N PRO A 421 -30.09 18.38 -21.80
CA PRO A 421 -29.09 17.34 -22.09
C PRO A 421 -27.92 17.80 -22.99
N SER A 422 -27.88 19.09 -23.36
CA SER A 422 -26.76 19.74 -24.05
C SER A 422 -25.80 20.48 -23.09
N LEU A 423 -26.06 20.41 -21.78
CA LEU A 423 -25.20 20.84 -20.67
C LEU A 423 -24.63 19.60 -19.97
#